data_AF-A0A537QWG1-F1
#
_entry.id   AF-A0A537QWG1-F1
#
_cell.length_a   1.000
_cell.length_b   1.000
_cell.length_c   1.000
_cell.angle_alpha   90.00
_cell.angle_beta   90.00
_cell.angle_gamma   90.00
#
_symmetry.space_group_name_H-M   'P 1'
#
loop_
_entity.id
_entity.type
_entity.pdbx_description
1 polymer ?
#
loop_
_entity_poly.entity_id
_entity_poly.type
_entity_poly.pdbx_seq_one_letter_code
_entity_poly.pdbx_strand_id
1 'polypeptide(L)' 'MAFGFRGAAAALIAGLALAAPAAAEETPKRGGTLTYMIPADAPPSFDAHRESTFATVHAGAPFYSLLIRINPENPA' A
#
# COMPACT_ATOMS: atom_id res chain seq x y z
N MET A 1 -40.43 -27.68 -15.24
CA MET A 1 -39.99 -27.09 -13.95
C MET A 1 -38.47 -26.97 -13.77
N ALA A 2 -37.62 -27.33 -14.75
CA ALA A 2 -36.15 -27.36 -14.56
C ALA A 2 -35.40 -26.08 -15.01
N PHE A 3 -36.07 -25.12 -15.66
CA PHE A 3 -35.43 -23.90 -16.18
C PHE A 3 -35.24 -22.80 -15.12
N GLY A 4 -36.19 -22.62 -14.20
CA GLY A 4 -36.12 -21.58 -13.15
C GLY A 4 -35.02 -21.83 -12.11
N PHE A 5 -34.77 -23.10 -11.75
CA PHE A 5 -33.74 -23.46 -10.80
C PHE A 5 -32.32 -23.20 -11.34
N ARG A 6 -32.12 -23.39 -12.64
CA ARG A 6 -30.84 -23.11 -13.33
C ARG A 6 -30.55 -21.61 -13.42
N GLY A 7 -31.58 -20.79 -13.67
CA GLY A 7 -31.44 -19.32 -13.69
C GLY A 7 -31.12 -18.74 -12.31
N ALA A 8 -31.79 -19.23 -11.27
CA ALA A 8 -31.52 -18.82 -9.88
C ALA A 8 -30.10 -19.22 -9.43
N ALA A 9 -29.64 -20.42 -9.78
CA ALA A 9 -28.27 -20.86 -9.49
C ALA A 9 -27.22 -19.99 -10.21
N ALA A 10 -27.44 -19.64 -11.48
CA ALA A 10 -26.52 -18.78 -12.23
C ALA A 10 -26.46 -17.36 -11.64
N ALA A 11 -27.59 -16.79 -11.21
CA ALA A 11 -27.65 -15.49 -10.56
C ALA A 11 -26.93 -15.50 -9.19
N LEU A 12 -27.07 -16.59 -8.42
CA LEU A 12 -26.38 -16.75 -7.14
C LEU A 12 -24.85 -16.83 -7.33
N ILE A 13 -24.39 -17.58 -8.32
CA ILE A 13 -22.96 -17.71 -8.64
C ILE A 13 -22.38 -16.37 -9.12
N ALA A 14 -23.11 -15.64 -9.98
CA ALA A 14 -22.70 -14.32 -10.43
C ALA A 14 -22.66 -13.30 -9.27
N GLY A 15 -23.65 -13.33 -8.38
CA GLY A 15 -23.68 -12.50 -7.18
C GLY A 15 -22.51 -12.78 -6.23
N LEU A 16 -22.17 -14.06 -6.02
CA LEU A 16 -21.02 -14.48 -5.22
C LEU A 16 -19.68 -14.10 -5.88
N ALA A 17 -19.58 -14.17 -7.20
CA ALA A 17 -18.37 -13.77 -7.93
C ALA A 17 -18.11 -12.25 -7.89
N LEU A 18 -19.18 -11.44 -7.86
CA LEU A 18 -19.09 -9.98 -7.72
C LEU A 18 -18.91 -9.52 -6.27
N ALA A 19 -19.34 -10.34 -5.31
CA ALA A 19 -19.15 -10.09 -3.87
C ALA A 19 -17.80 -10.61 -3.35
N ALA A 20 -17.10 -11.44 -4.12
CA ALA A 20 -15.74 -11.82 -3.79
C ALA A 20 -14.85 -10.56 -3.84
N PRO A 21 -14.11 -10.22 -2.78
CA PRO A 21 -13.12 -9.17 -2.87
C PRO A 21 -12.18 -9.55 -4.02
N ALA A 22 -11.90 -8.61 -4.91
CA ALA A 22 -10.90 -8.81 -5.94
C ALA A 22 -9.57 -9.09 -5.24
N ALA A 23 -9.26 -10.36 -5.03
CA ALA A 23 -7.98 -10.83 -4.55
C ALA A 23 -6.97 -10.71 -5.69
N ALA A 24 -6.78 -9.50 -6.20
CA ALA A 24 -5.62 -9.15 -6.97
C ALA A 24 -4.49 -8.93 -5.96
N GLU A 25 -3.96 -10.03 -5.42
CA GLU A 25 -2.57 -9.99 -4.96
C GLU A 25 -1.72 -9.88 -6.23
N GLU A 26 -1.59 -8.65 -6.74
CA GLU A 26 -0.54 -8.33 -7.68
C GLU A 26 0.77 -8.69 -6.99
N THR A 27 1.45 -9.73 -7.48
CA THR A 27 2.80 -10.06 -7.02
C THR A 27 3.64 -8.78 -7.06
N PRO A 28 4.20 -8.31 -5.92
CA PRO A 28 4.87 -7.02 -5.87
C PRO A 28 6.01 -6.95 -6.90
N LYS A 29 5.89 -6.02 -7.86
CA LYS A 29 6.94 -5.77 -8.85
C LYS A 29 8.09 -5.02 -8.18
N ARG A 30 9.30 -5.56 -8.29
CA ARG A 30 10.52 -4.96 -7.73
C ARG A 30 11.30 -4.21 -8.81
N GLY A 31 12.05 -3.20 -8.39
CA GLY A 31 12.93 -2.41 -9.26
C GLY A 31 12.26 -1.17 -9.86
N GLY A 32 12.99 -0.49 -10.74
CA GLY A 32 12.58 0.80 -11.34
C GLY A 32 13.04 2.02 -10.55
N THR A 33 12.59 3.20 -10.99
CA THR A 33 12.85 4.48 -10.33
C THR A 33 11.54 5.01 -9.74
N LEU A 34 11.50 5.19 -8.43
CA LEU A 34 10.40 5.87 -7.75
C LEU A 34 10.66 7.38 -7.76
N THR A 35 9.92 8.12 -8.59
CA THR A 35 9.92 9.58 -8.56
C THR A 35 8.86 10.04 -7.54
N TYR A 36 9.29 10.66 -6.45
CA TYR A 36 8.41 11.23 -5.43
C TYR A 36 8.92 12.60 -4.98
N MET A 37 8.02 13.42 -4.41
CA MET A 37 8.33 14.77 -3.96
C MET A 37 8.20 14.88 -2.43
N ILE A 38 9.16 15.58 -1.81
CA ILE A 38 9.09 16.00 -0.42
C ILE A 38 8.79 17.51 -0.44
N PRO A 39 7.70 18.01 0.17
CA PRO A 39 7.32 19.43 0.10
C PRO A 39 8.19 20.32 0.99
N ALA A 40 9.51 20.28 0.76
CA ALA A 40 10.54 21.10 1.39
C ALA A 40 11.62 21.43 0.37
N ASP A 41 12.29 22.58 0.51
CA ASP A 41 13.42 22.95 -0.35
C ASP A 41 14.63 22.01 -0.12
N ALA A 42 15.00 21.80 1.15
CA ALA A 42 16.03 20.85 1.57
C ALA A 42 15.87 20.45 3.05
N PRO A 43 16.41 19.29 3.49
CA PRO A 43 16.58 19.01 4.91
C PRO A 43 17.63 19.95 5.53
N PRO A 44 17.48 20.39 6.79
CA PRO A 44 18.48 21.22 7.47
C PRO A 44 19.86 20.55 7.57
N SER A 45 19.88 19.23 7.79
CA SER A 45 21.06 18.38 7.65
C SER A 45 20.63 16.91 7.47
N PHE A 46 21.56 16.02 7.10
CA PHE A 46 21.32 14.57 7.03
C PHE A 46 21.73 13.82 8.32
N ASP A 47 22.04 14.55 9.39
CA ASP A 47 22.38 13.93 10.68
C ASP A 47 21.11 13.59 11.46
N ALA A 48 20.72 12.31 11.40
CA ALA A 48 19.54 11.79 12.07
C ALA A 48 19.63 11.83 13.62
N HIS A 49 20.80 12.08 14.21
CA HIS A 49 20.91 12.33 15.65
C HIS A 49 20.60 13.79 16.02
N ARG A 50 20.72 14.71 15.06
CA ARG A 50 20.52 16.15 15.27
C ARG A 50 19.16 16.64 14.81
N GLU A 51 18.59 16.04 13.77
CA GLU A 51 17.37 16.50 13.13
C GLU A 51 16.19 15.58 13.36
N SER A 52 15.02 16.19 13.59
CA SER A 52 13.73 15.49 13.69
C SER A 52 12.69 16.02 12.69
N THR A 53 13.12 16.81 11.69
CA THR A 53 12.24 17.42 10.70
C THR A 53 11.73 16.40 9.68
N PHE A 54 10.50 16.57 9.19
CA PHE A 54 9.95 15.69 8.17
C PHE A 54 10.81 15.64 6.90
N ALA A 55 11.42 16.77 6.51
CA ALA A 55 12.30 16.85 5.34
C ALA A 55 13.51 15.92 5.47
N THR A 56 14.10 15.85 6.67
CA THR A 56 15.22 14.94 6.95
C THR A 56 14.75 13.50 7.01
N VAL A 57 13.66 13.22 7.73
CA VAL A 57 13.14 11.86 7.92
C VAL A 57 12.69 11.25 6.59
N HIS A 58 11.94 11.96 5.75
CA HIS A 58 11.44 11.40 4.47
C HIS A 58 12.57 11.20 3.45
N ALA A 59 13.62 12.01 3.49
CA ALA A 59 14.79 11.83 2.63
C ALA A 59 15.69 10.70 3.12
N GLY A 60 15.89 10.57 4.43
CA GLY A 60 16.80 9.60 5.04
C GLY A 60 16.20 8.22 5.30
N ALA A 61 14.92 8.12 5.64
CA ALA A 61 14.27 6.87 6.08
C ALA A 61 14.49 5.66 5.14
N PRO A 62 14.51 5.79 3.80
CA PRO A 62 14.76 4.65 2.91
C PRO A 62 16.13 3.97 3.11
N PHE A 63 17.10 4.67 3.70
CA PHE A 63 18.48 4.22 3.85
C PHE A 63 18.80 3.63 5.23
N TYR A 64 17.90 3.73 6.19
CA TYR A 64 18.12 3.26 7.56
C TYR A 64 17.11 2.17 7.94
N SER A 65 17.61 1.17 8.67
CA SER A 65 16.74 0.20 9.36
C SER A 65 16.70 0.50 10.84
N LEU A 66 15.49 0.61 11.38
CA LEU A 66 15.22 0.88 12.79
C LEU A 66 14.77 -0.40 13.50
N LEU A 67 14.84 -0.42 14.83
CA LEU A 67 14.33 -1.51 15.67
C LEU A 67 12.81 -1.67 15.59
N ILE A 68 12.11 -0.57 15.33
CA ILE A 68 10.65 -0.51 15.15
C ILE A 68 10.33 0.21 13.84
N ARG A 69 9.22 -0.17 13.20
CA ARG A 69 8.67 0.53 12.02
C ARG A 69 7.17 0.75 12.22
N ILE A 70 6.66 1.85 11.66
CA ILE A 70 5.23 2.14 11.64
C ILE A 70 4.54 1.12 10.72
N ASN A 71 3.42 0.56 11.17
CA ASN A 71 2.60 -0.31 10.33
C ASN A 71 1.86 0.55 9.30
N PRO A 72 2.11 0.40 7.98
CA PRO A 72 1.42 1.19 6.97
C PRO A 72 -0.09 0.92 6.92
N GLU A 73 -0.55 -0.26 7.34
CA GLU A 73 -1.98 -0.64 7.37
C GLU A 73 -2.71 -0.16 8.63
N ASN A 74 -1.96 0.24 9.66
CA ASN A 74 -2.51 0.79 10.89
C ASN A 74 -1.54 1.83 11.49
N PRO A 75 -1.47 3.05 10.92
CA PRO A 75 -0.47 4.06 11.28
C PRO A 75 -0.91 5.03 12.40
N ALA A 76 -2.15 4.92 12.89
CA ALA A 76 -2.76 5.85 13.85
C ALA A 76 -2.56 5.42 15.32
#